data_AF-A0A0R0LZV4-F1
#
_entry.id   AF-A0A0R0LZV4-F1
#
_cell.length_a   1.000
_cell.length_b   1.000
_cell.length_c   1.000
_cell.angle_alpha   90.00
_cell.angle_beta   90.00
_cell.angle_gamma   90.00
#
_symmetry.space_group_name_H-M   'P 1'
#
loop_
_entity.id
_entity.type
_entity.pdbx_description
1 polymer ?
#
loop_
_entity_poly.entity_id
_entity_poly.type
_entity_poly.pdbx_seq_one_letter_code
_entity_poly.pdbx_strand_id
1 'polypeptide(L)'
;MVDYSKMTVAQLREYCRKRGLVERGLKKNELIDLLQSHSDKKVIENVKSDTSDRLSKIKDRMERFRCKEGDQTIPQSLAEDLVTLEKIQARKNRFASQKK
;
A
#
# COMPACT_ATOMS: atom_id res chain seq x y z
N MET A 1 -15.49 -3.47 -20.34
CA MET A 1 -16.82 -3.45 -19.70
C MET A 1 -17.39 -4.86 -19.72
N VAL A 2 -17.83 -5.40 -18.57
CA VAL A 2 -18.40 -6.76 -18.51
C VAL A 2 -19.85 -6.72 -18.98
N ASP A 3 -20.21 -7.60 -19.91
CA ASP A 3 -21.60 -7.75 -20.37
C ASP A 3 -22.36 -8.74 -19.48
N TYR A 4 -23.22 -8.20 -18.62
CA TYR A 4 -24.03 -8.99 -17.69
C TYR A 4 -25.31 -9.56 -18.32
N SER A 5 -25.68 -9.18 -19.55
CA SER A 5 -26.93 -9.62 -20.21
C SER A 5 -26.91 -11.12 -20.51
N LYS A 6 -25.72 -11.65 -20.80
CA LYS A 6 -25.47 -13.06 -21.10
C LYS A 6 -25.43 -13.96 -19.87
N MET A 7 -25.43 -13.39 -18.66
CA MET A 7 -25.38 -14.15 -17.42
C MET A 7 -26.77 -14.63 -16.98
N THR A 8 -26.77 -15.77 -16.27
CA THR A 8 -27.97 -16.28 -15.60
C THR A 8 -28.28 -15.47 -14.34
N VAL A 9 -29.52 -15.51 -13.87
CA VAL A 9 -29.93 -14.85 -12.62
C VAL A 9 -29.10 -15.33 -11.43
N ALA A 10 -28.72 -16.62 -11.41
CA ALA A 10 -27.85 -17.18 -10.37
C ALA A 10 -26.46 -16.53 -10.37
N GLN A 11 -25.84 -16.40 -11.55
CA GLN A 11 -24.54 -15.74 -11.71
C GLN A 11 -24.62 -14.26 -11.33
N LEU A 12 -25.66 -13.55 -11.76
CA LEU A 12 -25.86 -12.14 -11.41
C LEU A 12 -25.97 -11.95 -9.89
N ARG A 13 -26.74 -12.80 -9.20
CA ARG A 13 -26.86 -12.80 -7.73
C ARG A 13 -25.53 -13.09 -7.04
N GLU A 14 -24.73 -14.00 -7.57
CA GLU A 14 -23.39 -14.27 -7.05
C GLU A 14 -22.47 -13.05 -7.20
N TYR A 15 -22.50 -12.37 -8.36
CA TYR A 15 -21.75 -11.15 -8.58
C TYR A 15 -22.21 -10.02 -7.65
N CYS A 16 -23.51 -9.86 -7.43
CA CYS A 16 -24.04 -8.91 -6.44
C CYS A 16 -23.52 -9.22 -5.04
N ARG A 17 -23.58 -10.48 -4.60
CA ARG A 17 -23.06 -10.91 -3.28
C ARG A 17 -21.56 -10.67 -3.14
N LYS A 18 -20.76 -11.04 -4.15
CA LYS A 18 -19.31 -10.79 -4.17
C LYS A 18 -18.97 -9.30 -4.04
N ARG A 19 -19.85 -8.42 -4.50
CA ARG A 19 -19.72 -6.96 -4.40
C ARG A 19 -20.43 -6.36 -3.17
N GLY A 20 -21.03 -7.18 -2.31
CA GLY A 20 -21.79 -6.71 -1.15
C GLY A 20 -23.06 -5.93 -1.50
N LEU A 21 -23.60 -6.12 -2.70
CA LEU A 21 -24.83 -5.49 -3.17
C LEU A 21 -26.04 -6.32 -2.74
N VAL A 22 -27.12 -5.65 -2.34
CA VAL A 22 -28.36 -6.31 -1.90
C VAL A 22 -29.13 -6.84 -3.11
N GLU A 23 -29.26 -8.16 -3.22
CA GLU A 23 -29.83 -8.86 -4.38
C GLU A 23 -31.22 -9.48 -4.14
N ARG A 24 -31.77 -9.38 -2.92
CA ARG A 24 -33.04 -10.02 -2.56
C ARG A 24 -34.23 -9.32 -3.23
N GLY A 25 -35.12 -10.09 -3.85
CA GLY A 25 -36.34 -9.59 -4.50
C GLY A 25 -36.17 -8.97 -5.89
N LEU A 26 -34.94 -8.78 -6.37
CA LEU A 26 -34.67 -8.14 -7.66
C LEU A 26 -34.84 -9.10 -8.86
N LYS A 27 -35.38 -8.55 -9.96
CA LYS A 27 -35.50 -9.21 -11.27
C LYS A 27 -34.18 -9.16 -12.04
N LYS A 28 -34.06 -9.92 -13.13
CA LYS A 28 -32.82 -10.01 -13.93
C LYS A 28 -32.31 -8.63 -14.39
N ASN A 29 -33.20 -7.78 -14.90
CA ASN A 29 -32.83 -6.46 -15.43
C ASN A 29 -32.33 -5.54 -14.32
N GLU A 30 -33.01 -5.53 -13.16
CA GLU A 30 -32.60 -4.78 -11.97
C GLU A 30 -31.21 -5.21 -11.47
N LEU A 31 -30.92 -6.51 -11.49
CA LEU A 31 -29.59 -7.02 -11.12
C LEU A 31 -28.50 -6.56 -12.10
N ILE A 32 -28.81 -6.49 -13.40
CA ILE A 32 -27.89 -6.02 -14.43
C ILE A 32 -27.61 -4.53 -14.23
N ASP A 33 -28.65 -3.72 -14.05
CA ASP A 33 -28.53 -2.27 -13.82
C ASP A 33 -27.72 -1.98 -12.56
N LEU A 34 -28.01 -2.69 -11.46
CA LEU A 34 -27.26 -2.58 -10.22
C LEU A 34 -25.77 -2.94 -10.41
N LEU A 35 -25.47 -3.98 -11.19
CA LEU A 35 -24.10 -4.38 -11.47
C LEU A 35 -23.35 -3.44 -12.43
N GLN A 36 -24.07 -2.77 -13.33
CA GLN A 36 -23.52 -1.74 -14.22
C GLN A 36 -23.27 -0.44 -13.46
N SER A 37 -24.25 0.03 -12.69
CA SER A 37 -24.16 1.23 -11.85
C SER A 37 -23.06 1.15 -10.78
N HIS A 38 -22.74 -0.07 -10.32
CA HIS A 38 -21.68 -0.31 -9.34
C HIS A 38 -20.39 -0.88 -9.95
N SER A 39 -20.27 -1.07 -11.27
CA SER A 39 -19.01 -1.55 -11.87
C SER A 39 -17.89 -0.51 -11.85
N ASP A 40 -18.22 0.77 -11.80
CA ASP A 40 -17.23 1.86 -11.82
C ASP A 40 -16.77 2.29 -10.42
N LYS A 41 -17.44 1.79 -9.37
CA LYS A 41 -17.09 2.08 -7.99
C LYS A 41 -16.31 0.88 -7.44
N LYS A 42 -14.97 0.96 -7.47
CA LYS A 42 -14.12 0.19 -6.55
C LYS A 42 -14.48 0.62 -5.13
N VAL A 43 -15.52 0.03 -4.56
CA VAL A 43 -15.93 0.28 -3.17
C VAL A 43 -14.98 -0.48 -2.27
N ILE A 44 -13.85 0.17 -1.96
CA ILE A 44 -13.44 0.34 -0.57
C ILE A 44 -14.72 0.74 0.17
N GLU A 45 -15.05 0.06 1.28
CA GLU A 45 -16.11 0.40 2.26
C GLU A 45 -17.15 -0.71 2.48
N ASN A 46 -16.77 -1.65 3.33
CA ASN A 46 -17.70 -2.25 4.29
C ASN A 46 -17.04 -2.34 5.68
N VAL A 47 -16.26 -1.32 6.03
CA VAL A 47 -15.89 -1.07 7.44
C VAL A 47 -16.70 0.11 7.90
N LYS A 48 -17.89 -0.20 8.41
CA LYS A 48 -18.80 0.74 9.02
C LYS A 48 -18.09 1.42 10.20
N SER A 49 -18.01 2.74 10.13
CA SER A 49 -18.09 3.71 11.24
C SER A 49 -17.09 3.70 12.41
N ASP A 50 -16.28 2.67 12.66
CA ASP A 50 -15.39 2.63 13.85
C ASP A 50 -13.89 2.73 13.53
N THR A 51 -13.50 2.68 12.26
CA THR A 51 -12.07 2.76 11.90
C THR A 51 -11.49 4.15 11.98
N SER A 52 -12.29 5.21 11.89
CA SER A 52 -11.79 6.59 11.97
C SER A 52 -11.13 6.87 13.31
N ASP A 53 -11.80 6.52 14.42
CA ASP A 53 -11.26 6.63 15.79
C ASP A 53 -10.06 5.71 16.02
N ARG A 54 -10.09 4.51 15.42
CA ARG A 54 -8.97 3.58 15.51
C ARG A 54 -7.74 4.10 14.75
N LEU A 55 -7.94 4.70 13.56
CA LEU A 55 -6.87 5.31 12.77
C LEU A 55 -6.27 6.51 13.48
N SER A 56 -7.10 7.36 14.11
CA SER A 56 -6.63 8.53 14.84
C SER A 56 -5.78 8.12 16.04
N LYS A 57 -6.19 7.10 16.82
CA LYS A 57 -5.40 6.55 17.93
C LYS A 57 -4.09 5.91 17.48
N ILE A 58 -4.09 5.20 16.36
CA ILE A 58 -2.87 4.62 15.79
C ILE A 58 -1.89 5.72 15.36
N LYS A 59 -2.39 6.77 14.67
CA LYS A 59 -1.58 7.91 14.24
C LYS A 59 -1.01 8.70 15.42
N ASP A 60 -1.82 8.98 16.43
CA ASP A 60 -1.41 9.64 17.67
C ASP A 60 -0.36 8.82 18.44
N ARG A 61 -0.52 7.49 18.49
CA ARG A 61 0.49 6.59 19.05
C ARG A 61 1.80 6.65 18.27
N MET A 62 1.75 6.64 16.93
CA MET A 62 2.95 6.74 16.11
C MET A 62 3.70 8.05 16.34
N GLU A 63 3.01 9.19 16.41
CA GLU A 63 3.64 10.49 16.65
C GLU A 63 4.30 10.58 18.03
N ARG A 64 3.72 9.98 19.07
CA ARG A 64 4.35 9.92 20.40
C ARG A 64 5.67 9.15 20.41
N PHE A 65 5.79 8.12 19.57
CA PHE A 65 7.00 7.31 19.46
C PHE A 65 7.89 7.74 18.29
N ARG A 66 7.49 8.74 17.51
CA ARG A 66 8.32 9.27 16.46
C ARG A 66 9.52 9.94 17.12
N CYS A 67 10.67 9.28 17.03
CA CYS A 67 11.95 9.90 17.34
C CYS A 67 11.98 11.24 16.60
N LYS A 68 12.11 12.34 17.34
CA LYS A 68 12.24 13.67 16.73
C LYS A 68 13.40 13.59 15.75
N GLU A 69 13.12 13.85 14.48
CA GLU A 69 14.13 14.05 13.43
C GLU A 69 14.81 15.41 13.67
N GLY A 70 15.43 15.55 14.84
CA GLY A 70 16.07 16.77 15.32
C GLY A 70 17.52 16.56 15.72
N ASP A 71 18.10 15.40 15.42
CA ASP A 71 19.53 15.18 15.58
C ASP A 71 20.03 14.22 14.49
N GLN A 72 20.06 14.72 13.24
CA GLN A 72 20.97 14.17 12.23
C GLN A 72 22.39 14.63 12.58
N THR A 73 22.88 14.31 13.77
CA THR A 73 24.29 13.99 13.89
C THR A 73 24.44 12.63 13.21
N ILE A 74 24.81 12.66 11.93
CA ILE A 74 25.45 11.51 11.30
C ILE A 74 26.44 11.01 12.35
N PRO A 75 26.33 9.77 12.85
CA PRO A 75 27.25 9.29 13.88
C PRO A 75 28.65 9.50 13.32
N GLN A 76 29.50 10.23 14.06
CA GLN A 76 30.86 10.61 13.62
C GLN A 76 31.63 9.42 13.03
N SER A 77 31.31 8.21 13.50
CA SER A 77 31.69 6.91 12.95
C SER A 77 31.59 6.77 11.42
N LEU A 78 30.51 7.21 10.78
CA LEU A 78 30.34 6.98 9.32
C LEU A 78 31.28 7.87 8.48
N ALA A 79 31.57 9.08 8.97
CA ALA A 79 32.53 9.97 8.32
C ALA A 79 33.96 9.43 8.49
N GLU A 80 34.27 8.86 9.65
CA GLU A 80 35.56 8.20 9.91
C GLU A 80 35.76 6.96 9.03
N ASP A 81 34.70 6.18 8.80
CA ASP A 81 34.73 5.01 7.93
C ASP A 81 35.06 5.37 6.46
N LEU A 82 34.46 6.46 5.94
CA LEU A 82 34.73 6.94 4.58
C LEU A 82 36.19 7.36 4.39
N VAL A 83 36.74 8.12 5.33
CA VAL A 83 38.16 8.55 5.31
C VAL A 83 39.09 7.33 5.37
N THR A 84 38.71 6.31 6.13
CA THR A 84 39.50 5.09 6.28
C THR A 84 39.51 4.27 4.99
N LEU A 85 38.37 4.16 4.31
CA LEU A 85 38.25 3.50 3.01
C LEU A 85 39.09 4.20 1.93
N GLU A 86 39.12 5.53 1.91
CA GLU A 86 39.92 6.31 0.96
C GLU A 86 41.43 6.07 1.16
N LYS A 87 41.89 6.01 2.42
CA LYS A 87 43.28 5.67 2.76
C LYS A 87 43.66 4.26 2.33
N ILE A 88 42.76 3.29 2.49
CA ILE A 88 43.00 1.90 2.06
C ILE A 88 43.13 1.83 0.53
N GLN A 89 42.26 2.53 -0.19
CA GLN A 89 42.30 2.57 -1.66
C GLN A 89 43.61 3.20 -2.17
N ALA A 90 44.06 4.29 -1.55
CA ALA A 90 45.33 4.93 -1.90
C ALA A 90 46.53 4.00 -1.69
N ARG A 91 46.55 3.22 -0.61
CA ARG A 91 47.60 2.22 -0.36
C ARG A 91 47.59 1.12 -1.41
N LYS A 92 46.41 0.58 -1.74
CA LYS A 92 46.25 -0.48 -2.76
C LYS A 92 46.81 -0.04 -4.12
N ASN A 93 46.56 1.21 -4.51
CA ASN A 93 47.08 1.77 -5.77
C ASN A 93 48.61 1.87 -5.78
N ARG A 94 49.25 2.23 -4.66
CA ARG A 94 50.72 2.26 -4.56
C ARG A 94 51.33 0.86 -4.65
N PHE A 95 50.73 -0.12 -3.96
CA PHE A 95 51.19 -1.51 -4.04
C PHE A 95 51.02 -2.11 -5.44
N ALA A 96 49.97 -1.72 -6.17
CA ALA A 96 49.77 -2.15 -7.56
C ALA A 96 50.82 -1.57 -8.51
N SER A 97 51.26 -0.33 -8.29
CA SER A 97 52.28 0.35 -9.11
C SER A 97 53.71 -0.11 -8.86
N GLN A 98 54.01 -0.73 -7.71
CA GLN A 98 55.35 -1.25 -7.39
C GLN A 98 55.61 -2.69 -7.88
N LYS A 99 54.61 -3.36 -8.48
CA LYS A 99 54.72 -4.71 -9.06
C LYS A 99 55.01 -4.71 -10.57
N LYS A 100 55.66 -3.66 -11.08
CA LYS A 100 56.14 -3.56 -12.47
C LYS A 100 57.66 -3.47 -12.51
#